data_AF-A0A1B7MJN4-F1
#
_entry.id   AF-A0A1B7MJN4-F1
#
_cell.length_a   1.000
_cell.length_b   1.000
_cell.length_c   1.000
_cell.angle_alpha   90.00
_cell.angle_beta   90.00
_cell.angle_gamma   90.00
#
_symmetry.space_group_name_H-M   'P 1'
#
loop_
_entity.id
_entity.type
_entity.pdbx_description
1 polymer ?
#
loop_
_entity_poly.entity_id
_entity_poly.type
_entity_poly.pdbx_seq_one_letter_code
_entity_poly.pdbx_strand_id
1 'polypeptide(L)'
;MELIGTSYLTSNIKGNIRWAAAELFEVPEDDEEDEAAVSLSTECDIYSFGSIALQVLTCKVSYYNVKKDNVVLGQVIRGKKPEPPKEPQLAPSHWEFIQRFWLPRAARPLVGEIVMFVASERQSLVFRRVLPTII
;
A
#
# COMPACT_ATOMS: atom_id res chain seq x y z
N MET A 1 -21.76 9.20 -16.61
CA MET A 1 -20.76 8.57 -15.71
C MET A 1 -19.82 7.86 -16.65
N GLU A 2 -18.82 8.57 -17.15
CA GLU A 2 -17.85 8.06 -18.12
C GLU A 2 -16.48 8.32 -17.52
N LEU A 3 -15.83 7.25 -17.05
CA LEU A 3 -14.51 7.30 -16.45
C LEU A 3 -13.63 6.22 -17.08
N ILE A 4 -13.42 6.29 -18.38
CA ILE A 4 -12.43 5.46 -19.06
C ILE A 4 -11.71 6.33 -20.08
N GLY A 5 -10.58 6.85 -19.64
CA GLY A 5 -9.61 7.51 -20.50
C GLY A 5 -8.23 7.15 -19.98
N THR A 6 -7.47 6.41 -20.78
CA THR A 6 -6.05 6.10 -20.56
C THR A 6 -5.20 7.36 -20.34
N SER A 7 -5.68 8.52 -20.82
CA SER A 7 -5.11 9.85 -20.56
C SER A 7 -5.19 10.27 -19.08
N TYR A 8 -6.25 9.91 -18.35
CA TYR A 8 -6.40 10.24 -16.93
C TYR A 8 -5.45 9.39 -16.06
N LEU A 9 -5.15 8.16 -16.49
CA LEU A 9 -4.22 7.27 -15.81
C LEU A 9 -2.77 7.75 -15.99
N THR A 10 -2.34 8.04 -17.21
CA THR A 10 -0.98 8.52 -17.50
C THR A 10 -0.64 9.84 -16.80
N SER A 11 -1.59 10.76 -16.63
CA SER A 11 -1.40 11.99 -15.86
C SER A 11 -1.36 11.79 -14.34
N ASN A 12 -2.16 10.86 -13.78
CA ASN A 12 -2.22 10.60 -12.33
C ASN A 12 -1.14 9.64 -11.82
N ILE A 13 -0.62 8.76 -12.69
CA ILE A 13 0.47 7.83 -12.37
C ILE A 13 1.65 8.61 -11.80
N LYS A 14 2.02 9.74 -12.40
CA LYS A 14 3.17 10.54 -11.95
C LYS A 14 3.06 11.04 -10.50
N GLY A 15 1.84 11.23 -9.99
CA GLY A 15 1.59 11.65 -8.60
C GLY A 15 1.40 10.50 -7.62
N ASN A 16 0.83 9.37 -8.05
CA ASN A 16 0.35 8.31 -7.14
C ASN A 16 1.23 7.03 -7.12
N ILE A 17 2.35 6.99 -7.85
CA ILE A 17 3.26 5.80 -7.95
C ILE A 17 3.59 5.18 -6.58
N ARG A 18 3.74 5.98 -5.52
CA ARG A 18 4.14 5.50 -4.19
C ARG A 18 3.04 4.72 -3.45
N TRP A 19 1.80 4.82 -3.91
CA TRP A 19 0.64 4.10 -3.38
C TRP A 19 0.04 3.13 -4.39
N ALA A 20 0.41 3.21 -5.67
CA ALA A 20 -0.13 2.38 -6.72
C ALA A 20 0.45 0.96 -6.71
N ALA A 21 -0.43 -0.03 -6.88
CA ALA A 21 -0.05 -1.44 -6.97
C ALA A 21 0.72 -1.76 -8.26
N ALA A 22 1.60 -2.76 -8.22
CA ALA A 22 2.51 -3.08 -9.32
C ALA A 22 1.78 -3.48 -10.61
N GLU A 23 0.70 -4.25 -10.45
CA GLU A 23 -0.18 -4.70 -11.53
C GLU A 23 -0.85 -3.58 -12.33
N LEU A 24 -0.91 -2.34 -11.79
CA LEU A 24 -1.47 -1.19 -12.51
C LEU A 24 -0.51 -0.68 -13.59
N PHE A 25 0.72 -1.18 -13.61
CA PHE A 25 1.80 -0.81 -14.54
C PHE A 25 2.19 -1.95 -15.47
N GLU A 26 1.55 -3.11 -15.35
CA GLU A 26 1.77 -4.23 -16.27
C GLU A 26 1.19 -3.85 -17.64
N VAL A 27 2.01 -3.95 -18.68
CA VAL A 27 1.60 -3.77 -20.07
C VAL A 27 1.34 -5.16 -20.62
N PRO A 28 0.15 -5.45 -21.21
CA PRO A 28 -0.09 -6.74 -21.85
C PRO A 28 0.94 -6.97 -22.97
N GLU A 29 1.36 -8.21 -23.15
CA GLU A 29 2.33 -8.58 -24.19
C GLU A 29 1.71 -8.65 -25.60
N ASP A 30 0.38 -8.74 -25.70
CA ASP A 30 -0.34 -8.84 -26.97
C ASP A 30 -0.99 -7.50 -27.35
N ASP A 31 -0.68 -7.01 -28.56
CA ASP A 31 -1.26 -5.82 -29.21
C ASP A 31 -2.73 -6.04 -29.65
N GLU A 32 -3.53 -6.77 -28.87
CA GLU A 32 -4.97 -6.81 -29.11
C GLU A 32 -5.58 -5.53 -28.56
N GLU A 33 -6.09 -4.70 -29.48
CA GLU A 33 -6.82 -3.44 -29.29
C GLU A 33 -8.07 -3.53 -28.39
N ASP A 34 -8.30 -4.67 -27.73
CA ASP A 34 -9.26 -4.77 -26.63
C ASP A 34 -8.60 -4.17 -25.40
N GLU A 35 -9.00 -2.92 -25.11
CA GLU A 35 -8.70 -2.15 -23.90
C GLU A 35 -8.19 -3.04 -22.77
N ALA A 36 -6.87 -3.03 -22.58
CA ALA A 36 -6.23 -3.61 -21.42
C ALA A 36 -6.83 -2.96 -20.17
N ALA A 37 -7.94 -3.52 -19.70
CA ALA A 37 -8.68 -3.03 -18.58
C ALA A 37 -7.77 -3.24 -17.39
N VAL A 38 -7.01 -2.19 -17.05
CA VAL A 38 -6.27 -2.09 -15.80
C VAL A 38 -7.21 -2.60 -14.72
N SER A 39 -6.92 -3.81 -14.21
CA SER A 39 -7.83 -4.52 -13.33
C SER A 39 -7.81 -3.85 -11.96
N LEU A 40 -8.60 -2.78 -11.85
CA LEU A 40 -8.94 -2.16 -10.59
C LEU A 40 -9.68 -3.22 -9.77
N SER A 41 -9.10 -3.54 -8.63
CA SER A 41 -9.52 -4.65 -7.79
C SER A 41 -9.34 -4.26 -6.34
N THR A 42 -10.04 -4.95 -5.45
CA THR A 42 -9.89 -4.75 -4.00
C THR A 42 -8.44 -4.97 -3.56
N GLU A 43 -7.72 -5.85 -4.23
CA GLU A 43 -6.32 -6.11 -3.96
C GLU A 43 -5.44 -4.89 -4.27
N CYS A 44 -5.75 -4.12 -5.32
CA CYS A 44 -5.08 -2.84 -5.60
C CYS A 44 -5.30 -1.84 -4.46
N ASP A 45 -6.53 -1.74 -3.95
CA ASP A 45 -6.86 -0.86 -2.82
C ASP A 45 -6.12 -1.30 -1.54
N ILE A 46 -5.95 -2.60 -1.31
CA ILE A 46 -5.19 -3.15 -0.18
C ILE A 46 -3.72 -2.74 -0.25
N TYR A 47 -3.12 -2.77 -1.44
CA TYR A 47 -1.75 -2.27 -1.65
C TYR A 47 -1.65 -0.79 -1.29
N SER A 48 -2.55 0.04 -1.83
CA SER A 48 -2.59 1.48 -1.54
C SER A 48 -2.82 1.76 -0.06
N PHE A 49 -3.69 1.00 0.58
CA PHE A 49 -3.92 1.05 2.02
C PHE A 49 -2.65 0.73 2.81
N GLY A 50 -1.81 -0.20 2.35
CA GLY A 50 -0.51 -0.49 2.98
C GLY A 50 0.43 0.70 2.97
N SER A 51 0.51 1.39 1.83
CA SER A 51 1.29 2.62 1.73
C SER A 51 0.76 3.73 2.63
N ILE A 52 -0.56 3.87 2.76
CA ILE A 52 -1.18 4.82 3.68
C ILE A 52 -0.90 4.43 5.14
N ALA A 53 -1.07 3.15 5.50
CA ALA A 53 -0.82 2.67 6.86
C ALA A 53 0.62 2.91 7.30
N LEU A 54 1.60 2.61 6.44
CA LEU A 54 3.00 2.93 6.69
C LEU A 54 3.22 4.44 6.88
N GLN A 55 2.60 5.26 6.03
CA GLN A 55 2.72 6.71 6.11
C GLN A 55 2.10 7.29 7.38
N VAL A 56 0.95 6.78 7.82
CA VAL A 56 0.29 7.21 9.07
C VAL A 56 1.15 6.84 10.27
N LEU A 57 1.71 5.63 10.31
CA LEU A 57 2.47 5.15 11.46
C LEU A 57 3.87 5.76 11.57
N THR A 58 4.43 6.26 10.46
CA THR A 58 5.81 6.73 10.42
C THR A 58 5.96 8.20 10.03
N CYS A 59 4.85 8.85 9.69
CA CYS A 59 4.82 10.19 9.09
C CYS A 59 5.67 10.35 7.82
N LYS A 60 6.03 9.24 7.15
CA LYS A 60 6.88 9.23 5.96
C LYS A 60 6.18 8.51 4.82
N VAL A 61 6.13 9.12 3.65
CA VAL A 61 5.54 8.49 2.45
C VAL A 61 6.23 7.16 2.11
N SER A 62 5.52 6.20 1.55
CA SER A 62 6.15 4.98 1.03
C SER A 62 7.29 5.31 0.07
N TYR A 63 8.37 4.54 0.17
CA TYR A 63 9.62 4.76 -0.55
C TYR A 63 10.26 6.14 -0.28
N TYR A 64 10.09 6.72 0.93
CA TYR A 64 10.64 8.04 1.31
C TYR A 64 12.15 8.19 1.05
N ASN A 65 12.89 7.08 1.12
CA ASN A 65 14.34 7.02 0.89
C ASN A 65 14.71 7.09 -0.61
N VAL A 66 13.75 7.02 -1.52
CA VAL A 66 13.94 7.03 -2.97
C VAL A 66 13.54 8.40 -3.54
N LYS A 67 14.52 9.14 -4.08
CA LYS A 67 14.33 10.53 -4.53
C LYS A 67 13.58 10.69 -5.86
N LYS A 68 13.69 9.73 -6.78
CA LYS A 68 13.15 9.85 -8.14
C LYS A 68 12.00 8.87 -8.35
N ASP A 69 10.86 9.34 -8.85
CA ASP A 69 9.67 8.50 -9.00
C ASP A 69 9.83 7.41 -10.06
N ASN A 70 10.66 7.61 -11.09
CA ASN A 70 10.98 6.53 -12.03
C ASN A 70 11.76 5.37 -11.38
N VAL A 71 12.55 5.66 -10.33
CA VAL A 71 13.22 4.63 -9.54
C VAL A 71 12.22 3.93 -8.61
N VAL A 72 11.25 4.67 -8.06
CA VAL A 72 10.15 4.07 -7.29
C VAL A 72 9.33 3.13 -8.17
N LEU A 73 8.94 3.58 -9.36
CA LEU A 73 8.20 2.76 -10.33
C LEU A 73 8.95 1.45 -10.64
N GLY A 74 10.26 1.54 -10.90
CA GLY A 74 11.09 0.35 -11.11
C GLY A 74 11.15 -0.58 -9.89
N GLN A 75 11.08 -0.06 -8.66
CA GLN A 75 11.00 -0.88 -7.44
C GLN A 75 9.63 -1.55 -7.30
N VAL A 76 8.55 -0.80 -7.57
CA VAL A 76 7.16 -1.28 -7.51
C VAL A 76 6.95 -2.43 -8.51
N ILE A 77 7.33 -2.24 -9.78
CA ILE A 77 7.22 -3.27 -10.83
C ILE A 77 8.01 -4.54 -10.47
N ARG A 78 9.17 -4.38 -9.82
CA ARG A 78 9.99 -5.52 -9.35
C ARG A 78 9.49 -6.16 -8.06
N GLY A 79 8.36 -5.71 -7.51
CA GLY A 79 7.83 -6.18 -6.23
C GLY A 79 8.70 -5.84 -5.02
N LYS A 80 9.64 -4.88 -5.15
CA LYS A 80 10.43 -4.41 -4.01
C LYS A 80 9.54 -3.56 -3.11
N LYS A 81 9.38 -4.00 -1.86
CA LYS A 81 8.56 -3.33 -0.85
C LYS A 81 9.24 -2.05 -0.33
N PRO A 82 8.48 -1.08 0.20
CA PRO A 82 9.05 0.06 0.93
C PRO A 82 9.92 -0.41 2.09
N GLU A 83 10.96 0.36 2.41
CA GLU A 83 11.78 0.11 3.60
C GLU A 83 11.15 0.83 4.80
N PRO A 84 11.03 0.17 5.97
CA PRO A 84 10.57 0.85 7.17
C PRO A 84 11.63 1.88 7.59
N PRO A 85 11.24 3.03 8.15
CA PRO A 85 12.19 3.98 8.70
C PRO A 85 13.05 3.33 9.79
N LYS A 86 14.31 3.75 9.88
CA LYS A 86 15.25 3.25 10.90
C LYS A 86 14.90 3.69 12.33
N GLU A 87 13.91 4.56 12.48
CA GLU A 87 13.46 5.09 13.76
C GLU A 87 12.50 4.10 14.42
N PRO A 88 12.51 3.96 15.76
CA PRO A 88 11.73 2.96 16.50
C PRO A 88 10.21 3.26 16.56
N GLN A 89 9.67 4.03 15.62
CA GLN A 89 8.27 4.47 15.64
C GLN A 89 7.29 3.34 15.30
N LEU A 90 7.73 2.32 14.57
CA LEU A 90 6.87 1.21 14.13
C LEU A 90 7.16 -0.04 14.96
N ALA A 91 6.14 -0.56 15.65
CA ALA A 91 6.31 -1.80 16.40
C ALA A 91 6.57 -2.97 15.44
N PRO A 92 7.43 -3.95 15.81
CA PRO A 92 7.75 -5.09 14.94
C PRO A 92 6.50 -5.86 14.45
N SER A 93 5.50 -6.05 15.30
CA SER A 93 4.24 -6.71 14.95
C SER A 93 3.41 -5.93 13.92
N HIS A 94 3.41 -4.59 13.99
CA HIS A 94 2.74 -3.77 12.99
C HIS A 94 3.43 -3.87 11.64
N TRP A 95 4.76 -3.82 11.63
CA TRP A 95 5.54 -3.98 10.42
C TRP A 95 5.32 -5.35 9.78
N GLU A 96 5.34 -6.41 10.59
CA GLU A 96 5.14 -7.79 10.14
C GLU A 96 3.80 -7.99 9.42
N PHE A 97 2.74 -7.35 9.91
CA PHE A 97 1.42 -7.41 9.28
C PHE A 97 1.35 -6.53 8.02
N ILE A 98 1.76 -5.27 8.11
CA ILE A 98 1.63 -4.29 7.02
C ILE A 98 2.40 -4.72 5.77
N GLN A 99 3.57 -5.34 5.93
CA GLN A 99 4.36 -5.81 4.79
C GLN A 99 3.65 -6.87 3.92
N ARG A 100 2.55 -7.46 4.40
CA ARG A 100 1.71 -8.40 3.64
C ARG A 100 0.91 -7.69 2.55
N PHE A 101 0.66 -6.39 2.66
CA PHE A 101 -0.21 -5.66 1.72
C PHE A 101 0.49 -5.43 0.38
N TRP A 102 1.82 -5.49 0.36
CA TRP A 102 2.65 -5.41 -0.84
C TRP A 102 3.12 -6.80 -1.33
N LEU A 103 2.46 -7.88 -0.92
CA LEU A 103 2.66 -9.21 -1.53
C LEU A 103 2.05 -9.27 -2.95
N PRO A 104 2.38 -10.30 -3.75
CA PRO A 104 1.67 -10.58 -4.99
C PRO A 104 0.15 -10.59 -4.75
N ARG A 105 -0.62 -10.14 -5.75
CA ARG A 105 -2.07 -9.90 -5.64
C ARG A 105 -2.82 -11.01 -4.87
N ALA A 106 -2.65 -12.26 -5.28
CA ALA A 106 -3.33 -13.41 -4.69
C ALA A 106 -2.91 -13.76 -3.24
N ALA A 107 -1.82 -13.20 -2.74
CA ALA A 107 -1.26 -13.46 -1.41
C ALA A 107 -1.46 -12.29 -0.43
N ARG A 108 -2.11 -11.19 -0.87
CA ARG A 108 -2.48 -10.08 0.01
C ARG A 108 -3.57 -10.54 0.99
N PRO A 109 -3.60 -10.00 2.22
CA PRO A 109 -4.59 -10.39 3.21
C PRO A 109 -5.99 -10.00 2.77
N LEU A 110 -7.00 -10.72 3.23
CA LEU A 110 -8.39 -10.34 3.01
C LEU A 110 -8.75 -9.09 3.82
N VAL A 111 -9.72 -8.31 3.33
CA VAL A 111 -10.23 -7.14 4.06
C VAL A 111 -10.67 -7.49 5.48
N GLY A 112 -11.26 -8.67 5.68
CA GLY A 112 -11.62 -9.17 7.01
C GLY A 112 -10.43 -9.31 7.96
N GLU A 113 -9.29 -9.81 7.49
CA GLU A 113 -8.06 -9.90 8.29
C GLU A 113 -7.55 -8.51 8.69
N ILE A 114 -7.60 -7.54 7.75
CA ILE A 114 -7.19 -6.16 7.98
C ILE A 114 -8.09 -5.51 9.05
N VAL A 115 -9.40 -5.67 8.94
CA VAL A 115 -10.37 -5.13 9.91
C VAL A 115 -10.16 -5.74 11.30
N MET A 116 -9.95 -7.05 11.40
CA MET A 116 -9.66 -7.71 12.68
C MET A 116 -8.39 -7.17 13.32
N PHE A 117 -7.32 -7.02 12.54
CA PHE A 117 -6.06 -6.46 13.02
C PHE A 117 -6.20 -5.02 13.52
N VAL A 118 -6.85 -4.14 12.75
CA VAL A 118 -7.08 -2.75 13.17
C VAL A 118 -7.97 -2.67 14.42
N ALA A 119 -8.97 -3.56 14.54
CA ALA A 119 -9.81 -3.65 15.72
C ALA A 119 -9.03 -4.08 16.97
N SER A 120 -8.12 -5.07 16.87
CA SER A 120 -7.29 -5.50 18.00
C SER A 120 -6.34 -4.39 18.46
N GLU A 121 -5.74 -3.66 17.52
CA GLU A 121 -4.89 -2.51 17.83
C GLU A 121 -5.66 -1.40 18.54
N ARG A 122 -6.86 -1.06 18.04
CA ARG A 122 -7.74 -0.08 18.69
C ARG A 122 -8.08 -0.51 20.11
N GLN A 123 -8.41 -1.78 20.34
CA GLN A 123 -8.78 -2.27 21.67
C GLN A 123 -7.59 -2.25 22.65
N SER A 124 -6.39 -2.61 22.18
CA SER A 124 -5.15 -2.51 22.96
C SER A 124 -4.86 -1.06 23.39
N LEU A 125 -5.05 -0.10 22.49
CA LEU A 125 -4.87 1.33 22.79
C LEU A 125 -5.90 1.85 23.80
N VAL A 126 -7.16 1.45 23.69
CA VAL A 126 -8.21 1.79 24.66
C VAL A 126 -7.86 1.23 26.04
N PHE A 127 -7.44 -0.03 26.12
CA PHE A 127 -7.05 -0.67 27.38
C PHE A 127 -5.88 0.06 28.05
N ARG A 128 -4.83 0.41 27.29
CA ARG A 128 -3.68 1.19 27.80
C ARG A 128 -4.06 2.58 28.31
N ARG A 129 -5.05 3.23 27.68
CA ARG A 129 -5.57 4.54 28.08
C ARG A 129 -6.44 4.50 29.34
N VAL A 130 -7.03 3.35 29.69
CA VAL A 130 -7.91 3.18 30.85
C VAL A 130 -7.16 2.75 32.11
N LEU A 131 -5.92 2.23 31.98
CA LEU A 131 -5.03 1.90 33.10
C LEU A 131 -3.91 2.91 33.46
N PRO A 132 -3.98 4.26 33.29
CA PRO A 132 -2.83 5.11 33.58
C PRO A 132 -2.57 5.42 35.06
N THR A 133 -3.25 4.80 36.04
CA THR A 133 -3.06 5.20 37.46
C THR A 133 -3.23 4.05 38.45
N ILE A 134 -2.35 3.04 38.38
CA ILE A 134 -1.98 2.25 39.57
C ILE A 134 -0.50 1.83 39.42
N ILE A 135 0.42 2.76 39.65
CA ILE A 135 1.73 2.52 40.32
C ILE A 135 2.07 3.81 41.06
#